data_AF-A0A2H1X1U8-F1
#
_entry.id   AF-A0A2H1X1U8-F1
#
_cell.length_a   1.000
_cell.length_b   1.000
_cell.length_c   1.000
_cell.angle_alpha   90.00
_cell.angle_beta   90.00
_cell.angle_gamma   90.00
#
_symmetry.space_group_name_H-M   'P 1'
#
loop_
_entity.id
_entity.type
_entity.pdbx_description
1 polymer ?
#
loop_
_entity_poly.entity_id
_entity_poly.type
_entity_poly.pdbx_seq_one_letter_code
_entity_poly.pdbx_strand_id
1 'polypeptide(L)'
;MGGGDCLPSGFGKYNAGMLIACCLLILSMNLDMFGFSVVLPAMACDMSLDTSQQGLLSAIPLIGMIVSSYGWGLCSDTQGRRKTLLIAMPAALILSLATTMAPTFALIATFKFLSVSFSAAANAAAFVLLAESVPSRHRSRFVFLMASATMVEQLLICSFALPIFTLTFGYEISWLGLVYTPWRMLLQIVCVPCALGTIFMIFLQESPKYLLSRGRDQEALDVLKTIYKYNSGQNKEDYP
;
A
#
# COMPACT_ATOMS: atom_id res chain seq x y z
N MET A 1 38.59 -4.01 5.07
CA MET A 1 37.36 -4.17 4.28
C MET A 1 36.63 -5.40 4.79
N GLY A 2 35.47 -5.21 5.42
CA GLY A 2 34.73 -6.28 6.10
C GLY A 2 33.83 -5.81 7.25
N GLY A 3 33.55 -4.50 7.37
CA GLY A 3 32.53 -3.96 8.26
C GLY A 3 31.16 -4.12 7.61
N GLY A 4 30.63 -5.34 7.60
CA GLY A 4 29.22 -5.56 7.29
C GLY A 4 28.43 -5.13 8.52
N ASP A 5 27.75 -3.99 8.44
CA ASP A 5 26.87 -3.46 9.49
C ASP A 5 25.90 -4.55 10.00
N CYS A 6 26.30 -5.25 11.06
CA CYS A 6 25.44 -6.13 11.83
C CYS A 6 24.63 -5.24 12.75
N LEU A 7 23.39 -4.93 12.38
CA LEU A 7 22.43 -4.37 13.32
C LEU A 7 22.40 -5.28 14.57
N PRO A 8 22.73 -4.78 15.77
CA PRO A 8 22.78 -5.60 16.99
C PRO A 8 21.40 -6.15 17.39
N SER A 9 20.33 -5.64 16.79
CA SER A 9 18.93 -5.97 17.08
C SER A 9 18.47 -7.36 16.63
N GLY A 10 19.36 -8.17 16.04
CA GLY A 10 19.06 -9.54 15.63
C GLY A 10 18.02 -9.66 14.51
N PHE A 11 17.68 -10.90 14.15
CA PHE A 11 16.69 -11.19 13.11
C PHE A 11 15.61 -12.13 13.66
N GLY A 12 14.34 -11.79 13.50
CA GLY A 12 13.25 -12.57 14.06
C GLY A 12 11.85 -12.13 13.62
N LYS A 13 10.87 -12.31 14.51
CA LYS A 13 9.44 -12.15 14.25
C LYS A 13 9.05 -10.73 13.83
N TYR A 14 9.72 -9.71 14.35
CA TYR A 14 9.44 -8.32 14.00
C TYR A 14 9.74 -8.05 12.52
N ASN A 15 10.89 -8.52 12.03
CA ASN A 15 11.29 -8.33 10.63
C ASN A 15 10.33 -9.04 9.67
N ALA A 16 9.85 -10.24 10.05
CA ALA A 16 8.83 -10.95 9.28
C ALA A 16 7.48 -10.20 9.26
N GLY A 17 7.03 -9.68 10.41
CA GLY A 17 5.82 -8.85 10.48
C GLY A 17 5.94 -7.57 9.64
N MET A 18 7.11 -6.93 9.67
CA MET A 18 7.39 -5.75 8.85
C MET A 18 7.37 -6.07 7.35
N LEU A 19 7.95 -7.20 6.95
CA LEU A 19 7.86 -7.69 5.57
C LEU A 19 6.41 -7.89 5.14
N ILE A 20 5.60 -8.57 5.95
CA ILE A 20 4.17 -8.81 5.63
C ILE A 20 3.42 -7.50 5.46
N ALA A 21 3.60 -6.53 6.37
CA ALA A 21 2.96 -5.22 6.27
C ALA A 21 3.38 -4.47 5.00
N CYS A 22 4.68 -4.39 4.72
CA CYS A 22 5.21 -3.75 3.51
C CYS A 22 4.71 -4.44 2.23
N CYS A 23 4.66 -5.77 2.20
CA CYS A 23 4.10 -6.54 1.08
C CYS A 23 2.62 -6.22 0.89
N LEU A 24 1.81 -6.15 1.95
CA LEU A 24 0.39 -5.82 1.86
C LEU A 24 0.15 -4.41 1.31
N LEU A 25 0.95 -3.42 1.71
CA LEU A 25 0.84 -2.05 1.19
C LEU A 25 1.18 -1.97 -0.30
N ILE A 26 2.26 -2.60 -0.71
CA ILE A 26 2.66 -2.64 -2.12
C ILE A 26 1.65 -3.42 -2.96
N LEU A 27 1.18 -4.55 -2.45
CA LEU A 27 0.13 -5.34 -3.08
C LEU A 27 -1.14 -4.50 -3.26
N SER A 28 -1.56 -3.80 -2.21
CA SER A 28 -2.70 -2.88 -2.24
C SER A 28 -2.54 -1.79 -3.29
N MET A 29 -1.38 -1.14 -3.36
CA MET A 29 -1.12 -0.08 -4.34
C MET A 29 -1.27 -0.62 -5.77
N ASN A 30 -0.68 -1.78 -6.05
CA ASN A 30 -0.75 -2.38 -7.38
C ASN A 30 -2.16 -2.85 -7.71
N LEU A 31 -2.89 -3.44 -6.76
CA LEU A 31 -4.30 -3.79 -6.96
C LEU A 31 -5.18 -2.55 -7.21
N ASP A 32 -4.96 -1.44 -6.48
CA ASP A 32 -5.70 -0.20 -6.73
C ASP A 32 -5.39 0.34 -8.13
N MET A 33 -4.11 0.35 -8.54
CA MET A 33 -3.72 0.88 -9.85
C MET A 33 -4.14 -0.02 -11.02
N PHE A 34 -3.68 -1.27 -11.06
CA PHE A 34 -3.89 -2.18 -12.18
C PHE A 34 -5.24 -2.89 -12.12
N GLY A 35 -5.75 -3.10 -10.91
CA GLY A 35 -7.01 -3.80 -10.75
C GLY A 35 -8.22 -3.06 -11.31
N PHE A 36 -8.10 -1.73 -11.38
CA PHE A 36 -9.11 -0.87 -12.00
C PHE A 36 -9.31 -1.18 -13.49
N SER A 37 -8.24 -1.54 -14.21
CA SER A 37 -8.30 -1.88 -15.64
C SER A 37 -9.08 -3.17 -15.92
N VAL A 38 -9.10 -4.12 -14.97
CA VAL A 38 -9.89 -5.36 -15.07
C VAL A 38 -11.39 -5.07 -14.96
N VAL A 39 -11.75 -4.06 -14.15
CA VAL A 39 -13.13 -3.65 -13.89
C VAL A 39 -13.68 -2.70 -14.96
N LEU A 40 -12.80 -1.99 -15.66
CA LEU A 40 -13.16 -0.95 -16.62
C LEU A 40 -14.20 -1.39 -17.68
N PRO A 41 -14.13 -2.58 -18.31
CA PRO A 41 -15.14 -2.99 -19.29
C PRO A 41 -16.55 -3.14 -18.68
N ALA A 42 -16.65 -3.72 -17.47
CA ALA A 42 -17.93 -3.86 -16.77
C ALA A 42 -18.52 -2.50 -16.39
N MET A 43 -17.66 -1.58 -15.93
CA MET A 43 -18.05 -0.20 -15.63
C MET A 43 -18.51 0.56 -16.87
N ALA A 44 -17.84 0.34 -18.01
CA ALA A 44 -18.19 0.96 -19.28
C ALA A 44 -19.59 0.56 -19.77
N CYS A 45 -19.95 -0.73 -19.62
CA CYS A 45 -21.30 -1.21 -19.93
C CYS A 45 -22.35 -0.64 -18.97
N ASP A 46 -22.07 -0.61 -17.66
CA ASP A 46 -22.98 -0.14 -16.61
C ASP A 46 -23.31 1.35 -16.75
N MET A 47 -22.30 2.18 -17.03
CA MET A 47 -22.44 3.64 -17.13
C MET A 47 -22.59 4.15 -18.56
N SER A 48 -22.65 3.26 -19.56
CA SER A 48 -22.70 3.60 -20.98
C SER A 48 -21.60 4.59 -21.40
N LEU A 49 -20.35 4.31 -21.02
CA LEU A 49 -19.21 5.20 -21.24
C LEU A 49 -18.74 5.21 -22.70
N ASP A 50 -18.41 6.39 -23.20
CA ASP A 50 -17.80 6.55 -24.52
C ASP A 50 -16.35 6.02 -24.55
N THR A 51 -15.84 5.70 -25.74
CA THR A 51 -14.47 5.17 -25.94
C THR A 51 -13.42 6.15 -25.40
N SER A 52 -13.65 7.45 -25.57
CA SER A 52 -12.78 8.50 -25.03
C SER A 52 -12.72 8.48 -23.50
N GLN A 53 -13.85 8.27 -22.84
CA GLN A 53 -13.98 8.20 -21.38
C GLN A 53 -13.32 6.94 -20.81
N GLN A 54 -13.44 5.80 -21.50
CA GLN A 54 -12.75 4.56 -21.12
C GLN A 54 -11.22 4.72 -21.22
N GLY A 55 -10.75 5.35 -22.30
CA GLY A 55 -9.33 5.68 -22.47
C GLY A 55 -8.82 6.58 -21.33
N LEU A 56 -9.59 7.60 -20.95
CA LEU A 56 -9.21 8.47 -19.84
C LEU A 56 -9.17 7.74 -18.50
N LEU A 57 -10.15 6.88 -18.20
CA LEU A 57 -10.20 6.12 -16.95
C LEU A 57 -9.07 5.09 -16.80
N SER A 58 -8.60 4.50 -17.90
CA SER A 58 -7.41 3.63 -17.86
C SER A 58 -6.11 4.42 -17.65
N ALA A 59 -6.04 5.67 -18.14
CA ALA A 59 -4.86 6.52 -18.01
C ALA A 59 -4.75 7.22 -16.64
N ILE A 60 -5.87 7.58 -16.02
CA ILE A 60 -5.92 8.35 -14.76
C ILE A 60 -5.05 7.74 -13.64
N PRO A 61 -5.11 6.42 -13.34
CA PRO A 61 -4.25 5.81 -12.33
C PRO A 61 -2.76 6.04 -12.58
N LEU A 62 -2.32 5.88 -13.83
CA LEU A 62 -0.92 6.07 -14.23
C LEU A 62 -0.50 7.52 -14.07
N ILE A 63 -1.35 8.46 -14.49
CA ILE A 63 -1.10 9.91 -14.33
C ILE A 63 -1.00 10.25 -12.84
N GLY A 64 -1.92 9.76 -12.01
CA GLY A 64 -1.91 9.98 -10.57
C GLY A 64 -0.63 9.49 -9.91
N MET A 65 -0.16 8.30 -10.27
CA MET A 65 1.11 7.78 -9.78
C MET A 65 2.29 8.64 -10.22
N ILE A 66 2.40 9.02 -11.49
CA ILE A 66 3.53 9.82 -12.01
C ILE A 66 3.60 11.18 -11.31
N VAL A 67 2.47 11.89 -11.23
CA VAL A 67 2.41 13.25 -10.66
C VAL A 67 2.75 13.24 -9.16
N SER A 68 2.30 12.21 -8.43
CA SER A 68 2.47 12.14 -6.98
C SER A 68 3.81 11.53 -6.53
N SER A 69 4.45 10.69 -7.36
CA SER A 69 5.66 9.93 -6.98
C SER A 69 6.80 10.81 -6.47
N TYR A 70 7.04 11.95 -7.14
CA TYR A 70 8.08 12.88 -6.72
C TYR A 70 7.78 13.54 -5.36
N GLY A 71 6.53 13.97 -5.16
CA GLY A 71 6.10 14.59 -3.91
C GLY A 71 6.19 13.65 -2.72
N TRP A 72 5.75 12.39 -2.89
CA TRP A 72 5.85 11.40 -1.82
C TRP A 72 7.27 10.92 -1.55
N GLY A 73 8.14 10.88 -2.55
CA GLY A 73 9.58 10.62 -2.35
C GLY A 73 10.19 11.66 -1.41
N LEU A 74 10.01 12.95 -1.71
CA LEU A 74 10.49 14.04 -0.87
C LEU A 74 9.85 14.02 0.54
N CYS A 75 8.54 13.75 0.62
CA CYS A 75 7.83 13.68 1.90
C CYS A 75 8.36 12.53 2.77
N SER A 76 8.59 11.36 2.18
CA SER A 76 9.14 10.16 2.84
C SER A 76 10.54 10.41 3.41
N ASP A 77 11.37 11.14 2.66
CA ASP A 77 12.74 11.43 3.10
C ASP A 77 12.83 12.56 4.13
N THR A 78 11.87 13.49 4.12
CA THR A 78 11.88 14.63 5.05
C THR A 78 11.09 14.35 6.33
N GLN A 79 9.89 13.79 6.25
CA GLN A 79 8.98 13.60 7.40
C GLN A 79 9.13 12.24 8.08
N GLY A 80 9.73 11.26 7.40
CA GLY A 80 9.92 9.91 7.90
C GLY A 80 9.01 8.92 7.17
N ARG A 81 9.56 7.72 6.92
CA ARG A 81 8.97 6.73 6.03
C ARG A 81 7.66 6.19 6.60
N ARG A 82 7.66 5.82 7.89
CA ARG A 82 6.45 5.32 8.56
C ARG A 82 5.38 6.40 8.69
N LYS A 83 5.75 7.63 9.04
CA LYS A 83 4.78 8.74 9.15
C LYS A 83 4.08 9.02 7.81
N THR A 84 4.84 9.06 6.73
CA THR A 84 4.27 9.24 5.38
C THR A 84 3.29 8.13 5.03
N LEU A 85 3.63 6.86 5.30
CA LEU A 85 2.74 5.72 5.06
C LEU A 85 1.47 5.77 5.93
N LEU A 86 1.59 6.16 7.20
CA LEU A 86 0.44 6.26 8.12
C LEU A 86 -0.55 7.36 7.74
N ILE A 87 -0.13 8.38 6.99
CA ILE A 87 -1.01 9.43 6.48
C ILE A 87 -1.59 9.03 5.13
N ALA A 88 -0.74 8.54 4.23
CA ALA A 88 -1.12 8.29 2.85
C ALA A 88 -2.03 7.05 2.68
N MET A 89 -1.77 5.96 3.40
CA MET A 89 -2.51 4.70 3.22
C MET A 89 -3.97 4.76 3.69
N PRO A 90 -4.30 5.36 4.85
CA PRO A 90 -5.70 5.57 5.21
C PRO A 90 -6.42 6.50 4.21
N ALA A 91 -5.76 7.56 3.74
CA ALA A 91 -6.34 8.47 2.76
C ALA A 91 -6.64 7.76 1.43
N ALA A 92 -5.69 6.96 0.95
CA ALA A 92 -5.88 6.10 -0.22
C ALA A 92 -7.06 5.13 -0.04
N LEU A 93 -7.15 4.46 1.10
CA LEU A 93 -8.25 3.54 1.41
C LEU A 93 -9.62 4.23 1.36
N ILE A 94 -9.76 5.39 2.01
CA ILE A 94 -11.02 6.15 2.04
C ILE A 94 -11.41 6.60 0.63
N LEU A 95 -10.45 7.09 -0.15
CA LEU A 95 -10.69 7.55 -1.53
C LEU A 95 -11.00 6.39 -2.49
N SER A 96 -10.35 5.23 -2.32
CA SER A 96 -10.66 4.03 -3.10
C SER A 96 -12.07 3.54 -2.81
N LEU A 97 -12.47 3.49 -1.53
CA LEU A 97 -13.85 3.18 -1.14
C LEU A 97 -14.85 4.21 -1.68
N ALA A 98 -14.53 5.51 -1.62
CA ALA A 98 -15.36 6.56 -2.20
C ALA A 98 -15.51 6.39 -3.72
N THR A 99 -14.46 5.94 -4.42
CA THR A 99 -14.53 5.61 -5.86
C THR A 99 -15.56 4.51 -6.12
N THR A 100 -15.65 3.49 -5.25
CA THR A 100 -16.64 2.41 -5.40
C THR A 100 -18.08 2.86 -5.20
N MET A 101 -18.31 3.96 -4.48
CA MET A 101 -19.63 4.51 -4.20
C MET A 101 -19.99 5.71 -5.09
N ALA A 102 -19.09 6.11 -6.00
CA ALA A 102 -19.32 7.24 -6.88
C ALA A 102 -20.36 6.91 -7.97
N PRO A 103 -21.43 7.72 -8.14
CA PRO A 103 -22.46 7.49 -9.14
C PRO A 103 -22.11 8.06 -10.52
N THR A 104 -21.20 9.05 -10.60
CA THR A 104 -20.87 9.75 -11.85
C THR A 104 -19.44 9.50 -12.30
N PHE A 105 -19.23 9.55 -13.62
CA PHE A 105 -17.91 9.41 -14.24
C PHE A 105 -16.87 10.38 -13.66
N ALA A 106 -17.24 11.65 -13.52
CA ALA A 106 -16.33 12.69 -13.01
C ALA A 106 -15.89 12.41 -11.57
N LEU A 107 -16.80 11.92 -10.72
CA LEU A 107 -16.47 11.53 -9.33
C LEU A 107 -15.57 10.30 -9.29
N ILE A 108 -15.84 9.29 -10.11
CA ILE A 108 -14.97 8.11 -10.24
C ILE A 108 -13.57 8.55 -10.67
N ALA A 109 -13.46 9.37 -11.72
CA ALA A 109 -12.19 9.86 -12.25
C ALA A 109 -11.38 10.63 -11.20
N THR A 110 -12.03 11.56 -10.49
CA THR A 110 -11.38 12.41 -9.48
C THR A 110 -10.96 11.63 -8.24
N PHE A 111 -11.85 10.82 -7.67
CA PHE A 111 -11.50 9.98 -6.52
C PHE A 111 -10.45 8.94 -6.87
N LYS A 112 -10.49 8.38 -8.08
CA LYS A 112 -9.47 7.42 -8.53
C LYS A 112 -8.11 8.07 -8.68
N PHE A 113 -8.05 9.24 -9.30
CA PHE A 113 -6.82 10.03 -9.40
C PHE A 113 -6.21 10.28 -8.02
N LEU A 114 -7.02 10.73 -7.07
CA LEU A 114 -6.58 11.00 -5.70
C LEU A 114 -6.15 9.71 -4.99
N SER A 115 -6.95 8.64 -5.05
CA SER A 115 -6.65 7.34 -4.41
C SER A 115 -5.28 6.82 -4.83
N VAL A 116 -5.01 6.78 -6.13
CA VAL A 116 -3.74 6.27 -6.65
C VAL A 116 -2.59 7.24 -6.35
N SER A 117 -2.87 8.54 -6.34
CA SER A 117 -1.89 9.55 -5.93
C SER A 117 -1.42 9.35 -4.49
N PHE A 118 -2.32 9.03 -3.55
CA PHE A 118 -1.92 8.68 -2.17
C PHE A 118 -1.28 7.29 -2.08
N SER A 119 -1.79 6.32 -2.83
CA SER A 119 -1.25 4.95 -2.86
C SER A 119 0.21 4.90 -3.33
N ALA A 120 0.63 5.81 -4.21
CA ALA A 120 2.02 5.91 -4.71
C ALA A 120 3.06 6.10 -3.60
N ALA A 121 2.66 6.65 -2.44
CA ALA A 121 3.53 6.76 -1.27
C ALA A 121 4.07 5.40 -0.78
N ALA A 122 3.32 4.31 -1.01
CA ALA A 122 3.75 2.95 -0.68
C ALA A 122 5.04 2.58 -1.41
N ASN A 123 5.14 2.88 -2.71
CA ASN A 123 6.31 2.55 -3.50
C ASN A 123 7.57 3.28 -3.02
N ALA A 124 7.44 4.57 -2.71
CA ALA A 124 8.57 5.39 -2.27
C ALA A 124 9.01 5.05 -0.84
N ALA A 125 8.07 4.90 0.10
CA ALA A 125 8.40 4.78 1.51
C ALA A 125 8.53 3.34 2.01
N ALA A 126 7.73 2.39 1.52
CA ALA A 126 7.70 1.03 2.06
C ALA A 126 8.96 0.23 1.70
N PHE A 127 9.45 0.35 0.45
CA PHE A 127 10.71 -0.31 0.04
C PHE A 127 11.90 0.19 0.86
N VAL A 128 11.97 1.50 1.09
CA VAL A 128 13.03 2.13 1.87
C VAL A 128 12.94 1.71 3.34
N LEU A 129 11.74 1.76 3.93
CA LEU A 129 11.51 1.32 5.31
C LEU A 129 11.97 -0.13 5.53
N LEU A 130 11.61 -1.04 4.61
CA LEU A 130 12.04 -2.43 4.66
C LEU A 130 13.55 -2.57 4.54
N ALA A 131 14.13 -1.88 3.55
CA ALA A 131 15.55 -1.93 3.27
C ALA A 131 16.43 -1.35 4.39
N GLU A 132 15.94 -0.35 5.13
CA GLU A 132 16.68 0.31 6.20
C GLU A 132 16.59 -0.43 7.54
N SER A 133 15.49 -1.15 7.80
CA SER A 133 15.28 -1.82 9.10
C SER A 133 15.73 -3.28 9.11
N VAL A 134 16.03 -3.89 7.96
CA VAL A 134 16.51 -5.27 7.84
C VAL A 134 18.05 -5.31 7.77
N PRO A 135 18.72 -6.26 8.47
CA PRO A 135 20.17 -6.43 8.38
C PRO A 135 20.67 -6.70 6.95
N SER A 136 21.84 -6.16 6.60
CA SER A 136 22.43 -6.22 5.25
C SER A 136 22.50 -7.63 4.65
N ARG A 137 22.70 -8.66 5.49
CA ARG A 137 22.77 -10.08 5.07
C ARG A 137 21.45 -10.62 4.48
N HIS A 138 20.30 -10.14 4.96
CA HIS A 138 18.98 -10.60 4.55
C HIS A 138 18.23 -9.59 3.69
N ARG A 139 18.71 -8.35 3.62
CA ARG A 139 18.09 -7.23 2.90
C ARG A 139 17.72 -7.59 1.46
N SER A 140 18.63 -8.17 0.69
CA SER A 140 18.37 -8.52 -0.72
C SER A 140 17.23 -9.52 -0.87
N ARG A 141 17.16 -10.53 0.00
CA ARG A 141 16.07 -11.52 0.01
C ARG A 141 14.73 -10.88 0.37
N PHE A 142 14.71 -9.97 1.33
CA PHE A 142 13.50 -9.28 1.78
C PHE A 142 12.95 -8.34 0.71
N VAL A 143 13.82 -7.55 0.09
CA VAL A 143 13.44 -6.68 -1.03
C VAL A 143 12.95 -7.51 -2.22
N PHE A 144 13.60 -8.64 -2.51
CA PHE A 144 13.15 -9.57 -3.55
C PHE A 144 11.75 -10.16 -3.23
N LEU A 145 11.50 -10.58 -1.99
CA LEU A 145 10.19 -11.08 -1.56
C LEU A 145 9.11 -9.99 -1.69
N MET A 146 9.42 -8.76 -1.30
CA MET A 146 8.52 -7.63 -1.47
C MET A 146 8.23 -7.32 -2.93
N ALA A 147 9.24 -7.39 -3.81
CA ALA A 147 9.05 -7.27 -5.25
C ALA A 147 8.21 -8.43 -5.81
N SER A 148 8.39 -9.66 -5.32
CA SER A 148 7.56 -10.80 -5.77
C SER A 148 6.08 -10.63 -5.41
N ALA A 149 5.76 -9.90 -4.32
CA ALA A 149 4.39 -9.59 -3.96
C ALA A 149 3.68 -8.70 -5.00
N THR A 150 4.42 -7.92 -5.79
CA THR A 150 3.85 -7.12 -6.90
C THR A 150 3.48 -7.95 -8.12
N MET A 151 3.77 -9.26 -8.14
CA MET A 151 3.35 -10.18 -9.20
C MET A 151 2.15 -11.04 -8.77
N VAL A 152 1.86 -11.06 -7.46
CA VAL A 152 0.76 -11.83 -6.86
C VAL A 152 -0.57 -11.07 -6.98
N GLU A 153 -0.54 -9.75 -7.14
CA GLU A 153 -1.74 -8.94 -7.37
C GLU A 153 -2.56 -9.38 -8.57
N GLN A 154 -1.94 -9.68 -9.72
CA GLN A 154 -2.67 -10.06 -10.92
C GLN A 154 -3.38 -11.40 -10.70
N LEU A 155 -2.72 -12.35 -10.01
CA LEU A 155 -3.34 -13.62 -9.65
C LEU A 155 -4.51 -13.43 -8.68
N LEU A 156 -4.34 -12.57 -7.67
CA LEU A 156 -5.38 -12.28 -6.69
C LEU A 156 -6.60 -11.65 -7.34
N ILE A 157 -6.41 -10.61 -8.17
CA ILE A 157 -7.56 -9.96 -8.79
C ILE A 157 -8.28 -10.88 -9.76
N CYS A 158 -7.57 -11.66 -10.58
CA CYS A 158 -8.23 -12.60 -11.48
C CYS A 158 -8.99 -13.68 -10.70
N SER A 159 -8.43 -14.16 -9.58
CA SER A 159 -9.08 -15.17 -8.73
C SER A 159 -10.39 -14.67 -8.12
N PHE A 160 -10.48 -13.38 -7.73
CA PHE A 160 -11.72 -12.79 -7.23
C PHE A 160 -12.65 -12.30 -8.34
N ALA A 161 -12.12 -11.80 -9.46
CA ALA A 161 -12.93 -11.27 -10.56
C ALA A 161 -13.77 -12.35 -11.25
N LEU A 162 -13.21 -13.54 -11.47
CA LEU A 162 -13.92 -14.67 -12.11
C LEU A 162 -15.24 -15.04 -11.41
N PRO A 163 -15.27 -15.35 -10.10
CA PRO A 163 -16.52 -15.68 -9.41
C PRO A 163 -17.41 -14.46 -9.18
N ILE A 164 -16.87 -13.24 -9.14
CA ILE A 164 -17.68 -12.04 -8.89
C ILE A 164 -18.41 -11.60 -10.14
N PHE A 165 -17.79 -11.67 -11.32
CA PHE A 165 -18.46 -11.30 -12.57
C PHE A 165 -19.50 -12.31 -13.05
N THR A 166 -19.50 -13.54 -12.53
CA THR A 166 -20.60 -14.49 -12.78
C THR A 166 -21.84 -14.20 -11.92
N LEU A 167 -21.71 -13.39 -10.87
CA LEU A 167 -22.84 -12.96 -10.05
C LEU A 167 -23.60 -11.85 -10.77
N THR A 168 -24.87 -12.06 -11.07
CA THR A 168 -25.76 -11.06 -11.68
C THR A 168 -26.75 -10.54 -10.63
N PHE A 169 -26.26 -9.81 -9.64
CA PHE A 169 -27.11 -9.03 -8.74
C PHE A 169 -27.01 -7.54 -9.07
N GLY A 170 -28.15 -6.85 -9.03
CA GLY A 170 -28.24 -5.39 -9.10
C GLY A 170 -29.16 -4.91 -7.98
N TYR A 171 -28.60 -4.39 -6.91
CA TYR A 171 -29.38 -3.83 -5.81
C TYR A 171 -29.48 -2.32 -5.98
N GLU A 172 -30.68 -1.81 -6.23
CA GLU A 172 -30.88 -0.36 -6.30
C GLU A 172 -30.84 0.26 -4.91
N ILE A 173 -29.88 1.16 -4.70
CA ILE A 173 -29.73 1.92 -3.48
C ILE A 173 -30.41 3.28 -3.69
N SER A 174 -31.71 3.36 -3.41
CA SER A 174 -32.55 4.52 -3.73
C SER A 174 -32.10 5.84 -3.07
N TRP A 175 -31.43 5.78 -1.91
CA TRP A 175 -30.92 6.98 -1.22
C TRP A 175 -29.63 7.57 -1.82
N LEU A 176 -28.90 6.78 -2.63
CA LEU A 176 -27.70 7.20 -3.35
C LEU A 176 -27.94 7.34 -4.86
N GLY A 177 -29.12 6.96 -5.35
CA GLY A 177 -29.43 6.91 -6.78
C GLY A 177 -28.48 5.98 -7.55
N LEU A 178 -28.05 4.89 -6.91
CA LEU A 178 -26.96 4.04 -7.41
C LEU A 178 -27.40 2.58 -7.48
N VAL A 179 -27.12 1.92 -8.60
CA VAL A 179 -27.26 0.46 -8.73
C VAL A 179 -25.97 -0.19 -8.24
N TYR A 180 -26.07 -0.97 -7.17
CA TYR A 180 -24.94 -1.70 -6.62
C TYR A 180 -24.66 -2.92 -7.49
N THR A 181 -23.56 -2.83 -8.23
CA THR A 181 -23.13 -3.80 -9.23
C THR A 181 -21.93 -4.62 -8.75
N PRO A 182 -21.71 -5.82 -9.31
CA PRO A 182 -20.63 -6.73 -8.89
C PRO A 182 -19.23 -6.10 -8.99
N TRP A 183 -19.01 -5.19 -9.93
CA TRP A 183 -17.73 -4.53 -10.10
C TRP A 183 -17.38 -3.59 -8.94
N ARG A 184 -18.38 -2.98 -8.29
CA ARG A 184 -18.18 -2.16 -7.08
C ARG A 184 -17.77 -3.03 -5.91
N MET A 185 -18.36 -4.22 -5.77
CA MET A 185 -17.98 -5.21 -4.76
C MET A 185 -16.54 -5.69 -4.95
N LEU A 186 -16.11 -5.96 -6.19
CA LEU A 186 -14.73 -6.36 -6.46
C LEU A 186 -13.72 -5.29 -6.02
N LEU A 187 -13.99 -4.00 -6.32
CA LEU A 187 -13.14 -2.90 -5.88
C LEU A 187 -13.10 -2.76 -4.34
N GLN A 188 -14.20 -3.05 -3.64
CA GLN A 188 -14.24 -3.04 -2.18
C GLN A 188 -13.40 -4.19 -1.57
N ILE A 189 -13.44 -5.38 -2.17
CA ILE A 189 -12.60 -6.51 -1.73
C ILE A 189 -11.12 -6.20 -1.93
N VAL A 190 -10.79 -5.54 -3.03
CA VAL A 190 -9.43 -5.07 -3.34
C VAL A 190 -8.91 -4.04 -2.32
N CYS A 191 -9.80 -3.34 -1.60
CA CYS A 191 -9.40 -2.44 -0.51
C CYS A 191 -8.97 -3.17 0.78
N VAL A 192 -9.29 -4.46 0.95
CA VAL A 192 -9.01 -5.21 2.19
C VAL A 192 -7.51 -5.30 2.51
N PRO A 193 -6.62 -5.65 1.57
CA PRO A 193 -5.17 -5.61 1.81
C PRO A 193 -4.66 -4.22 2.24
N CYS A 194 -5.26 -3.15 1.73
CA CYS A 194 -4.92 -1.77 2.12
C CYS A 194 -5.24 -1.52 3.59
N ALA A 195 -6.44 -1.91 4.02
CA ALA A 195 -6.89 -1.77 5.40
C ALA A 195 -6.01 -2.58 6.36
N LEU A 196 -5.72 -3.85 6.02
CA LEU A 196 -4.85 -4.71 6.81
C LEU A 196 -3.42 -4.17 6.90
N GLY A 197 -2.85 -3.73 5.78
CA GLY A 197 -1.52 -3.12 5.73
C GLY A 197 -1.45 -1.85 6.58
N THR A 198 -2.47 -0.99 6.48
CA THR A 198 -2.59 0.24 7.29
C THR A 198 -2.65 -0.07 8.78
N ILE A 199 -3.44 -1.06 9.19
CA ILE A 199 -3.53 -1.48 10.60
C ILE A 199 -2.17 -2.01 11.09
N PHE A 200 -1.49 -2.84 10.29
CA PHE A 200 -0.17 -3.35 10.68
C PHE A 200 0.88 -2.26 10.79
N MET A 201 0.84 -1.21 9.96
CA MET A 201 1.76 -0.07 10.04
C MET A 201 1.69 0.68 11.37
N ILE A 202 0.54 0.68 12.06
CA ILE A 202 0.39 1.32 13.37
C ILE A 202 1.32 0.66 14.40
N PHE A 203 1.51 -0.65 14.32
CA PHE A 203 2.35 -1.41 15.27
C PHE A 203 3.84 -1.41 14.93
N LEU A 204 4.19 -1.02 13.71
CA LEU A 204 5.59 -0.92 13.28
C LEU A 204 6.25 0.34 13.83
N GLN A 205 7.58 0.36 13.82
CA GLN A 205 8.43 1.47 14.23
C GLN A 205 9.00 2.21 13.01
N GLU A 206 9.46 3.44 13.23
CA GLU A 206 10.16 4.22 12.21
C GLU A 206 11.54 3.60 11.90
N SER A 207 12.10 3.90 10.72
CA SER A 207 13.43 3.44 10.36
C SER A 207 14.50 3.97 11.34
N PRO A 208 15.34 3.10 11.94
CA PRO A 208 16.45 3.54 12.79
C PRO A 208 17.43 4.46 12.05
N LYS A 209 17.70 4.16 10.77
CA LYS A 209 18.62 4.95 9.93
C LYS A 209 18.08 6.35 9.65
N TYR A 210 16.77 6.47 9.44
CA TYR A 210 16.10 7.76 9.30
C TYR A 210 16.28 8.60 10.57
N LEU A 211 16.05 8.01 11.74
CA LEU A 211 16.16 8.72 13.02
C LEU A 211 17.59 9.22 13.28
N LEU A 212 18.60 8.39 12.98
CA LEU A 212 20.01 8.79 13.05
C LEU A 212 20.35 9.94 12.08
N SER A 213 19.86 9.89 10.84
CA SER A 213 20.09 10.99 9.88
C SER A 213 19.45 12.32 10.28
N ARG A 214 18.48 12.29 11.19
CA ARG A 214 17.81 13.47 11.76
C ARG A 214 18.41 13.89 13.11
N GLY A 215 19.49 13.26 13.57
CA GLY A 215 20.13 13.53 14.87
C GLY A 215 19.30 13.10 16.08
N ARG A 216 18.34 12.17 15.90
CA ARG A 216 17.45 11.67 16.96
C ARG A 216 17.98 10.35 17.50
N ASP A 217 19.19 10.39 18.06
CA ASP A 217 19.95 9.19 18.41
C ASP A 217 19.28 8.36 19.52
N GLN A 218 18.70 9.01 20.53
CA GLN A 218 17.98 8.33 21.60
C GLN A 218 16.78 7.54 21.08
N GLU A 219 16.00 8.14 20.17
CA GLU A 219 14.85 7.46 19.57
C GLU A 219 15.27 6.31 18.66
N ALA A 220 16.37 6.47 17.92
CA ALA A 220 16.93 5.39 17.12
C ALA A 220 17.31 4.19 18.00
N LEU A 221 17.94 4.44 19.16
CA LEU A 221 18.26 3.40 20.14
C LEU A 221 17.01 2.74 20.71
N ASP A 222 15.97 3.51 21.05
CA ASP A 222 14.71 2.95 21.59
C ASP A 222 13.97 2.08 20.58
N VAL A 223 14.00 2.46 19.30
CA VAL A 223 13.50 1.63 18.21
C VAL A 223 14.31 0.34 18.11
N LEU A 224 15.65 0.41 18.10
CA LEU A 224 16.52 -0.77 18.02
C LEU A 224 16.32 -1.73 19.20
N LYS A 225 16.20 -1.22 20.43
CA LYS A 225 15.85 -1.98 21.64
C LYS A 225 14.50 -2.66 21.51
N THR A 226 13.52 -1.98 20.92
CA THR A 226 12.18 -2.54 20.68
C THR A 226 12.23 -3.67 19.66
N ILE A 227 12.95 -3.48 18.54
CA ILE A 227 13.16 -4.52 17.54
C ILE A 227 13.88 -5.73 18.15
N TYR A 228 14.91 -5.51 18.95
CA TYR A 228 15.65 -6.56 19.66
C TYR A 228 14.74 -7.38 20.59
N LYS A 229 13.93 -6.70 21.42
CA LYS A 229 12.96 -7.37 22.30
C LYS A 229 12.02 -8.29 21.52
N TYR A 230 11.48 -7.83 20.40
CA TYR A 230 10.57 -8.65 19.59
C TYR A 230 11.27 -9.76 18.80
N ASN A 231 12.54 -9.60 18.44
CA ASN A 231 13.30 -10.61 17.70
C ASN A 231 13.87 -11.70 18.62
N SER A 232 14.46 -11.31 19.74
CA SER A 232 15.17 -12.21 20.67
C SER A 232 14.29 -12.70 21.83
N GLY A 233 13.17 -12.01 22.12
CA GLY A 233 12.33 -12.28 23.30
C GLY A 233 12.94 -11.85 24.64
N GLN A 234 14.11 -11.21 24.62
CA GLN A 234 14.85 -10.73 25.80
C GLN A 234 14.45 -9.29 26.16
N ASN A 235 14.88 -8.80 27.33
CA ASN A 235 14.50 -7.46 27.78
C ASN A 235 15.21 -6.37 26.98
N LYS A 236 14.63 -5.17 26.95
CA LYS A 236 15.19 -4.01 26.23
C LYS A 236 16.55 -3.55 26.78
N GLU A 237 16.84 -3.91 28.03
CA GLU A 237 18.06 -3.53 28.75
C GLU A 237 19.25 -4.42 28.38
N ASP A 238 18.99 -5.62 27.82
CA ASP A 238 20.02 -6.56 27.36
C ASP A 238 20.56 -6.20 25.94
N TYR A 239 20.16 -5.05 25.41
CA TYR A 239 20.61 -4.58 24.11
C TYR A 239 22.10 -4.16 24.18
N PRO A 240 22.98 -4.77 23.36
CA PRO A 240 24.43 -4.54 23.40
C PRO A 240 24.86 -3.21 22.77
#